data_AF-A0A2G1WCR1-F1
#
_entry.id   AF-A0A2G1WCR1-F1
#
_cell.length_a   1.000
_cell.length_b   1.000
_cell.length_c   1.000
_cell.angle_alpha   90.00
_cell.angle_beta   90.00
_cell.angle_gamma   90.00
#
_symmetry.space_group_name_H-M   'P 1'
#
loop_
_entity.id
_entity.type
_entity.pdbx_description
1 polymer ?
#
loop_
_entity_poly.entity_id
_entity_poly.type
_entity_poly.pdbx_seq_one_letter_code
_entity_poly.pdbx_strand_id
1 'polypeptide(L)'
;MQPSPPFDDAVSTFRDFLRSQNVSDNLRWIWRDSIISRRGVGSRYLATRPIYIDNSQLAAETDVRRYYQTGVDRNLGIRLAVFCIADDDPYCYIELPEDQTDAEYMMMSSLKCSIPDPPPIATLVRSALHAWFLRLFIRMPQSSWANQCVPLNPSA
;
A
#
# COMPACT_ATOMS: atom_id res chain seq x y z
N MET A 1 -10.69 -4.12 -21.98
CA MET A 1 -10.79 -3.41 -20.69
C MET A 1 -10.98 -1.92 -20.95
N GLN A 2 -11.76 -1.21 -20.13
CA GLN A 2 -11.79 0.24 -20.19
C GLN A 2 -10.43 0.80 -19.73
N PRO A 3 -9.91 1.87 -20.35
CA PRO A 3 -8.66 2.46 -19.94
C PRO A 3 -8.75 2.95 -18.49
N SER A 4 -7.68 2.76 -17.73
CA SER A 4 -7.56 3.34 -16.40
C SER A 4 -7.58 4.88 -16.49
N PRO A 5 -8.26 5.58 -15.57
CA PRO A 5 -8.30 7.03 -15.57
C PRO A 5 -6.91 7.64 -15.31
N PRO A 6 -6.69 8.93 -15.62
CA PRO A 6 -5.51 9.65 -15.18
C PRO A 6 -5.30 9.56 -13.66
N PHE A 7 -4.05 9.68 -13.20
CA PHE A 7 -3.70 9.54 -11.79
C PHE A 7 -4.53 10.45 -10.87
N ASP A 8 -4.71 11.72 -11.24
CA ASP A 8 -5.43 12.70 -10.41
C ASP A 8 -6.91 12.33 -10.27
N ASP A 9 -7.54 11.84 -11.35
CA ASP A 9 -8.92 11.37 -11.35
C ASP A 9 -9.09 10.09 -10.53
N ALA A 10 -8.11 9.18 -10.62
CA ALA A 10 -8.07 7.95 -9.84
C ALA A 10 -7.93 8.25 -8.34
N VAL A 11 -7.05 9.18 -7.97
CA VAL A 11 -6.86 9.64 -6.60
C VAL A 11 -8.10 10.37 -6.09
N SER A 12 -8.74 11.21 -6.91
CA SER A 12 -9.99 11.86 -6.54
C SER A 12 -11.08 10.83 -6.23
N THR A 13 -11.26 9.85 -7.12
CA THR A 13 -12.20 8.74 -6.93
C THR A 13 -11.90 7.97 -5.64
N PHE A 14 -10.63 7.75 -5.34
CA PHE A 14 -10.22 7.05 -4.12
C PHE A 14 -10.48 7.88 -2.86
N ARG A 15 -10.25 9.18 -2.88
CA ARG A 15 -10.63 10.08 -1.77
C ARG A 15 -12.13 10.05 -1.50
N ASP A 16 -12.96 10.10 -2.56
CA ASP A 16 -14.40 10.02 -2.42
C ASP A 16 -14.86 8.66 -1.87
N PHE A 17 -14.21 7.57 -2.30
CA PHE A 17 -14.40 6.25 -1.72
C PHE A 17 -14.08 6.25 -0.21
N LEU A 18 -12.95 6.81 0.23
CA LEU A 18 -12.61 6.85 1.66
C LEU A 18 -13.57 7.70 2.49
N ARG A 19 -14.01 8.84 1.97
CA ARG A 19 -15.05 9.66 2.60
C ARG A 19 -16.34 8.88 2.79
N SER A 20 -16.74 8.08 1.79
CA SER A 20 -17.93 7.21 1.90
C SER A 20 -17.82 6.16 3.03
N GLN A 21 -16.59 5.83 3.44
CA GLN A 21 -16.29 4.89 4.52
C GLN A 21 -15.98 5.61 5.85
N ASN A 22 -16.22 6.92 5.95
CA ASN A 22 -15.88 7.77 7.10
C ASN A 22 -14.37 7.73 7.46
N VAL A 23 -13.50 7.61 6.47
CA VAL A 23 -12.04 7.69 6.62
C VAL A 23 -11.53 9.02 6.07
N SER A 24 -10.48 9.57 6.68
CA SER A 24 -9.77 10.76 6.20
C SER A 24 -9.36 10.60 4.72
N ASP A 25 -9.37 11.68 3.96
CA ASP A 25 -8.94 11.74 2.56
C ASP A 25 -7.49 12.24 2.40
N ASN A 26 -6.79 12.44 3.52
CA ASN A 26 -5.39 12.84 3.56
C ASN A 26 -4.46 11.64 3.32
N LEU A 27 -4.39 11.23 2.05
CA LEU A 27 -3.65 10.05 1.62
C LEU A 27 -2.14 10.17 1.93
N ARG A 28 -1.60 9.18 2.63
CA ARG A 28 -0.15 8.99 2.78
C ARG A 28 0.28 7.78 1.99
N TRP A 29 1.16 7.95 1.01
CA TRP A 29 1.62 6.82 0.20
C TRP A 29 2.78 6.09 0.88
N ILE A 30 2.73 4.76 0.84
CA ILE A 30 3.79 3.90 1.39
C ILE A 30 4.33 2.97 0.33
N TRP A 31 5.63 2.69 0.46
CA TRP A 31 6.23 1.52 -0.13
C TRP A 31 6.31 0.40 0.89
N ARG A 32 6.63 -0.79 0.40
CA ARG A 32 6.90 -1.94 1.26
C ARG A 32 7.97 -1.62 2.31
N ASP A 33 9.01 -0.90 1.91
CA ASP A 33 10.13 -0.56 2.78
C ASP A 33 9.77 0.48 3.86
N SER A 34 8.61 1.13 3.76
CA SER A 34 8.05 1.96 4.81
C SER A 34 7.45 1.12 5.96
N ILE A 35 7.19 -0.18 5.75
CA ILE A 35 6.52 -1.04 6.73
C ILE A 35 7.59 -1.80 7.54
N ILE A 36 7.67 -1.53 8.84
CA ILE A 36 8.65 -2.16 9.74
C ILE A 36 8.12 -3.50 10.29
N SER A 37 6.83 -3.57 10.61
CA SER A 37 6.19 -4.78 11.15
C SER A 37 4.79 -4.96 10.61
N ARG A 38 4.38 -6.23 10.42
CA ARG A 38 3.03 -6.59 9.99
C ARG A 38 2.31 -7.39 11.06
N ARG A 39 0.99 -7.22 11.11
CA ARG A 39 0.07 -8.20 11.70
C ARG A 39 0.21 -9.51 10.94
N GLY A 40 0.73 -10.56 11.57
CA GLY A 40 0.88 -11.86 10.91
C GLY A 40 -0.44 -12.63 10.89
N VAL A 41 -0.62 -13.48 9.88
CA VAL A 41 -1.79 -14.35 9.74
C VAL A 41 -1.41 -15.75 10.26
N GLY A 42 -2.23 -16.34 11.13
CA GLY A 42 -2.10 -17.77 11.52
C GLY A 42 -1.85 -18.06 13.01
N SER A 43 -1.62 -17.06 13.87
CA SER A 43 -1.51 -17.25 15.31
C SER A 43 -2.16 -16.08 16.06
N ARG A 44 -2.91 -16.36 17.14
CA ARG A 44 -3.51 -15.33 18.03
C ARG A 44 -2.47 -14.27 18.47
N TYR A 45 -1.20 -14.64 18.57
CA TYR A 45 -0.09 -13.74 18.94
C TYR A 45 0.39 -12.82 17.80
N LEU A 46 0.09 -13.16 16.55
CA LEU A 46 0.44 -12.34 15.39
C LEU A 46 -0.65 -11.30 15.08
N ALA A 47 -1.88 -11.58 15.49
CA ALA A 47 -3.01 -10.65 15.41
C ALA A 47 -2.91 -9.48 16.40
N THR A 48 -2.02 -9.54 17.39
CA THR A 48 -1.79 -8.46 18.36
C THR A 48 -0.49 -7.70 18.10
N ARG A 49 0.27 -8.08 17.06
CA ARG A 49 1.52 -7.37 16.77
C ARG A 49 1.22 -5.95 16.29
N PRO A 50 1.84 -4.94 16.92
CA PRO A 50 1.73 -3.57 16.44
C PRO A 50 2.31 -3.49 15.04
N ILE A 51 1.65 -2.73 14.18
CA ILE A 51 2.15 -2.34 12.86
C ILE A 51 2.91 -1.04 13.06
N TYR A 52 4.15 -0.99 12.57
CA TYR A 52 4.99 0.21 12.62
C TYR A 52 5.26 0.70 11.19
N ILE A 53 5.03 1.99 10.96
CA ILE A 53 5.33 2.66 9.69
C ILE A 53 6.49 3.62 9.91
N ASP A 54 7.51 3.53 9.05
CA ASP A 54 8.65 4.42 9.01
C ASP A 54 8.29 5.69 8.23
N ASN A 55 8.10 6.80 8.94
CA ASN A 55 7.72 8.07 8.31
C ASN A 55 8.82 8.63 7.39
N SER A 56 10.07 8.23 7.59
CA SER A 56 11.19 8.71 6.76
C SER A 56 11.25 8.03 5.39
N GLN A 57 10.49 6.95 5.21
CA GLN A 57 10.49 6.11 4.02
C GLN A 57 9.15 6.15 3.28
N LEU A 58 8.31 7.17 3.54
CA LEU A 58 7.06 7.32 2.80
C LEU A 58 7.33 7.57 1.31
N ALA A 59 6.43 7.07 0.48
CA ALA A 59 6.55 7.23 -0.96
C ALA A 59 6.26 8.68 -1.34
N ALA A 60 7.15 9.30 -2.13
CA ALA A 60 6.87 10.59 -2.73
C ALA A 60 5.75 10.43 -3.78
N GLU A 61 4.83 11.38 -3.84
CA GLU A 61 3.70 11.32 -4.79
C GLU A 61 4.19 11.21 -6.24
N THR A 62 5.34 11.82 -6.57
CA THR A 62 5.96 11.73 -7.90
C THR A 62 6.32 10.29 -8.29
N ASP A 63 6.84 9.50 -7.34
CA ASP A 63 7.22 8.11 -7.58
C ASP A 63 5.98 7.23 -7.73
N VAL A 64 4.97 7.49 -6.90
CA VAL A 64 3.67 6.82 -6.92
C VAL A 64 2.96 7.07 -8.24
N ARG A 65 2.97 8.33 -8.72
CA ARG A 65 2.41 8.72 -10.03
C ARG A 65 3.12 8.02 -11.17
N ARG A 66 4.45 7.93 -11.14
CA ARG A 66 5.24 7.20 -12.15
C ARG A 66 4.92 5.71 -12.14
N TYR A 67 4.77 5.12 -10.96
CA TYR A 67 4.37 3.73 -10.81
C TYR A 67 2.95 3.49 -11.32
N TYR A 68 2.00 4.38 -11.01
CA TYR A 68 0.65 4.34 -11.56
C TYR A 68 0.64 4.36 -13.08
N GLN A 69 1.41 5.28 -13.69
CA GLN A 69 1.51 5.38 -15.15
C GLN A 69 2.00 4.08 -15.78
N THR A 70 2.96 3.40 -15.15
CA THR A 70 3.40 2.07 -15.58
C THR A 70 2.24 1.06 -15.60
N GLY A 71 1.33 1.15 -14.63
CA GLY A 71 0.10 0.35 -14.60
C GLY A 71 -0.89 0.69 -15.72
N VAL A 72 -1.04 1.99 -16.04
CA VAL A 72 -1.88 2.47 -17.13
C VAL A 72 -1.36 1.92 -18.47
N ASP A 73 -0.05 2.01 -18.69
CA ASP A 73 0.60 1.56 -19.93
C ASP A 73 0.46 0.05 -20.13
N ARG A 74 0.44 -0.73 -19.04
CA ARG A 74 0.22 -2.19 -19.07
C ARG A 74 -1.24 -2.56 -19.36
N ASN A 75 -2.19 -1.69 -19.05
CA ASN A 75 -3.62 -1.89 -19.30
C ASN A 75 -4.20 -3.20 -18.71
N LEU A 76 -3.71 -3.60 -17.52
CA LEU A 76 -4.17 -4.79 -16.79
C LEU A 76 -5.09 -4.42 -15.59
N GLY A 77 -5.39 -3.14 -15.44
CA GLY A 77 -6.10 -2.60 -14.28
C GLY A 77 -5.16 -2.19 -13.13
N ILE A 78 -5.66 -1.34 -12.25
CA ILE A 78 -4.91 -0.73 -11.14
C ILE A 78 -5.75 -0.77 -9.88
N ARG A 79 -5.13 -1.11 -8.75
CA ARG A 79 -5.78 -1.05 -7.43
C ARG A 79 -5.13 -0.02 -6.53
N LEU A 80 -5.97 0.83 -5.95
CA LEU A 80 -5.62 1.73 -4.86
C LEU A 80 -6.17 1.14 -3.56
N ALA A 81 -5.31 0.97 -2.57
CA ALA A 81 -5.67 0.28 -1.34
C ALA A 81 -5.14 1.00 -0.10
N VAL A 82 -5.95 1.02 0.96
CA VAL A 82 -5.48 1.38 2.30
C VAL A 82 -4.78 0.16 2.91
N PHE A 83 -3.61 0.38 3.49
CA PHE A 83 -2.90 -0.62 4.27
C PHE A 83 -3.27 -0.53 5.75
N CYS A 84 -3.21 0.67 6.34
CA CYS A 84 -3.51 0.94 7.74
C CYS A 84 -3.89 2.40 7.97
N ILE A 85 -4.34 2.72 9.18
CA ILE A 85 -4.53 4.09 9.68
C ILE A 85 -3.47 4.37 10.75
N ALA A 86 -2.81 5.53 10.68
CA ALA A 86 -1.94 6.01 11.75
C ALA A 86 -2.07 7.52 11.88
N ASP A 87 -2.13 8.04 13.10
CA ASP A 87 -2.36 9.46 13.38
C ASP A 87 -3.55 10.03 12.57
N ASP A 88 -4.66 9.26 12.48
CA ASP A 88 -5.90 9.56 11.72
C ASP A 88 -5.78 9.67 10.19
N ASP A 89 -4.58 9.51 9.64
CA ASP A 89 -4.32 9.49 8.19
C ASP A 89 -4.31 8.05 7.63
N PRO A 90 -4.89 7.79 6.44
CA PRO A 90 -4.76 6.51 5.76
C PRO A 90 -3.43 6.37 5.04
N TYR A 91 -2.73 5.27 5.32
CA TYR A 91 -1.50 4.88 4.63
C TYR A 91 -1.86 3.90 3.52
N CYS A 92 -1.58 4.31 2.28
CA CYS A 92 -2.11 3.74 1.06
C CYS A 92 -1.00 3.26 0.13
N TYR A 93 -1.32 2.31 -0.75
CA TYR A 93 -0.40 1.80 -1.75
C TYR A 93 -1.13 1.52 -3.07
N ILE A 94 -0.33 1.40 -4.13
CA ILE A 94 -0.77 0.99 -5.45
C ILE A 94 -0.36 -0.47 -5.66
N GLU A 95 -1.30 -1.28 -6.12
CA GLU A 95 -1.07 -2.65 -6.53
C GLU A 95 -1.33 -2.77 -8.03
N LEU A 96 -0.34 -3.27 -8.75
CA LEU A 96 -0.38 -3.55 -10.18
C LEU A 96 -0.25 -5.06 -10.39
N PRO A 97 -1.13 -5.67 -11.19
CA PRO A 97 -0.97 -7.07 -11.53
C PRO A 97 0.30 -7.29 -12.35
N GLU A 98 0.95 -8.43 -12.14
CA GLU A 98 2.17 -8.79 -12.88
C GLU A 98 1.85 -9.16 -14.33
N ASP A 99 0.78 -9.94 -14.53
CA ASP A 99 0.33 -10.42 -15.82
C ASP A 99 -1.22 -10.50 -15.90
N GLN A 100 -1.72 -10.94 -17.05
CA GLN A 100 -3.16 -11.09 -17.30
C GLN A 100 -3.83 -12.09 -16.35
N THR A 101 -3.12 -13.15 -15.97
CA THR A 101 -3.63 -14.19 -15.08
C THR A 101 -3.80 -13.64 -13.66
N ASP A 102 -2.81 -12.89 -13.19
CA ASP A 102 -2.86 -12.19 -11.90
C ASP A 102 -3.97 -11.12 -11.89
N ALA A 103 -4.15 -10.39 -12.99
CA ALA A 103 -5.24 -9.44 -13.16
C ALA A 103 -6.62 -10.12 -13.03
N GLU A 104 -6.80 -11.29 -13.64
CA GLU A 104 -8.02 -12.09 -13.53
C GLU A 104 -8.25 -12.60 -12.10
N TYR A 105 -7.21 -13.12 -11.44
CA TYR A 105 -7.28 -13.56 -10.05
C TYR A 105 -7.64 -12.43 -9.08
N MET A 106 -7.09 -11.23 -9.31
CA MET A 106 -7.41 -10.03 -8.54
C MET A 106 -8.78 -9.42 -8.89
N MET A 107 -9.45 -9.96 -9.92
CA MET A 107 -10.69 -9.43 -10.51
C MET A 107 -10.53 -7.96 -10.87
N MET A 108 -9.42 -7.62 -11.54
CA MET A 108 -9.13 -6.27 -12.00
C MET A 108 -9.94 -5.95 -13.25
N SER A 109 -10.50 -4.74 -13.30
CA SER A 109 -11.24 -4.23 -14.45
C SER A 109 -10.57 -2.99 -15.05
N SER A 110 -10.51 -1.89 -14.29
CA SER A 110 -9.83 -0.65 -14.66
C SER A 110 -9.22 0.03 -13.43
N LEU A 111 -10.05 0.53 -12.52
CA LEU A 111 -9.65 1.09 -11.23
C LEU A 111 -10.42 0.40 -10.10
N LYS A 112 -9.71 -0.17 -9.14
CA LYS A 112 -10.28 -0.79 -7.95
C LYS A 112 -9.85 -0.03 -6.70
N CYS A 113 -10.81 0.38 -5.89
CA CYS A 113 -10.55 0.97 -4.58
C CYS A 113 -10.79 -0.08 -3.50
N SER A 114 -9.96 -0.11 -2.46
CA SER A 114 -10.16 -1.06 -1.36
C SER A 114 -9.67 -0.52 -0.03
N ILE A 115 -10.35 -0.95 1.04
CA ILE A 115 -9.99 -0.69 2.42
C ILE A 115 -10.19 -1.98 3.23
N PRO A 116 -9.29 -2.36 4.15
CA PRO A 116 -9.51 -3.46 5.07
C PRO A 116 -10.64 -3.11 6.06
N ASP A 117 -11.49 -4.08 6.40
CA ASP A 117 -12.54 -3.92 7.40
C ASP A 117 -12.36 -4.94 8.55
N PRO A 118 -12.07 -4.50 9.79
CA PRO A 118 -11.74 -3.11 10.18
C PRO A 118 -10.33 -2.71 9.73
N PRO A 119 -10.08 -1.41 9.45
CA PRO A 119 -8.76 -0.95 9.06
C PRO A 119 -7.79 -1.10 10.24
N PRO A 120 -6.60 -1.69 10.02
CA PRO A 120 -5.66 -1.89 11.12
C PRO A 120 -5.03 -0.57 11.54
N ILE A 121 -4.85 -0.39 12.85
CA ILE A 121 -4.17 0.79 13.41
C ILE A 121 -2.67 0.52 13.48
N ALA A 122 -1.89 1.48 12.99
CA ALA A 122 -0.43 1.45 13.02
C ALA A 122 0.13 2.61 13.85
N THR A 123 1.35 2.42 14.33
CA THR A 123 2.13 3.42 15.04
C THR A 123 3.16 4.02 14.10
N LEU A 124 3.15 5.35 13.98
CA LEU A 124 4.11 6.06 13.15
C LEU A 124 5.45 6.21 13.88
N VAL A 125 6.51 5.69 13.28
CA VAL A 125 7.89 5.82 13.74
C VAL A 125 8.54 6.99 13.02
N ARG A 126 8.73 8.08 13.76
CA ARG A 126 9.28 9.33 13.21
C ARG A 126 10.81 9.39 13.24
N SER A 127 11.45 8.56 14.07
CA SER A 127 12.91 8.51 14.22
C SER A 127 13.50 7.36 13.40
N ALA A 128 14.38 7.69 12.45
CA ALA A 128 15.08 6.70 11.63
C ALA A 128 15.93 5.73 12.45
N LEU A 129 16.56 6.19 13.55
CA LEU A 129 17.31 5.33 14.46
C LEU A 129 16.40 4.33 15.18
N HIS A 130 15.22 4.79 15.62
CA HIS A 130 14.23 3.92 16.23
C HIS A 130 13.68 2.91 15.22
N ALA A 131 13.41 3.34 13.99
CA ALA A 131 12.99 2.46 12.90
C ALA A 131 14.03 1.39 12.59
N TRP A 132 15.30 1.78 12.48
CA TRP A 132 16.43 0.86 12.26
C TRP A 132 16.55 -0.16 13.39
N PHE A 133 16.45 0.29 14.65
CA PHE A 133 16.43 -0.60 15.80
C PHE A 133 15.27 -1.59 15.72
N LEU A 134 14.04 -1.12 15.48
CA LEU A 134 12.87 -1.99 15.36
C LEU A 134 13.04 -3.04 14.25
N ARG A 135 13.60 -2.67 13.09
CA ARG A 135 13.88 -3.63 11.98
C ARG A 135 14.85 -4.73 12.38
N LEU A 136 15.83 -4.43 13.23
CA LEU A 136 16.80 -5.43 13.71
C LEU A 136 16.18 -6.43 14.70
N PHE A 137 15.29 -5.97 15.58
CA PHE A 137 14.67 -6.81 16.61
C PHE A 137 13.43 -7.55 16.10
N ILE A 138 12.68 -6.95 15.16
CA ILE A 138 11.48 -7.55 14.58
C ILE A 138 11.89 -8.30 13.31
N ARG A 139 12.37 -9.53 13.48
CA ARG A 139 12.73 -10.41 12.35
C ARG A 139 11.46 -10.77 11.56
N MET A 140 11.34 -10.27 10.33
CA MET A 140 10.24 -10.62 9.42
C MET A 140 10.47 -12.03 8.82
N PRO A 141 9.49 -12.96 8.90
CA PRO A 141 9.44 -14.08 7.98
C PRO A 141 9.02 -13.57 6.59
N GLN A 142 9.92 -13.73 5.62
CA GLN A 142 9.88 -13.13 4.28
C GLN A 142 8.88 -13.80 3.30
N SER A 143 8.22 -14.89 3.71
CA SER A 143 7.80 -15.95 2.77
C SER A 143 6.38 -15.85 2.17
N SER A 144 5.71 -14.69 2.16
CA SER A 144 4.38 -14.61 1.51
C SER A 144 4.09 -13.36 0.67
N TRP A 145 5.10 -12.56 0.35
CA TRP A 145 4.96 -11.33 -0.46
C TRP A 145 5.93 -11.28 -1.65
N ALA A 146 6.40 -12.43 -2.14
CA ALA A 146 7.30 -12.45 -3.29
C ALA A 146 6.65 -11.85 -4.56
N ASN A 147 5.32 -11.77 -4.64
CA ASN A 147 4.64 -11.52 -5.92
C ASN A 147 3.77 -10.25 -6.02
N GLN A 148 3.61 -9.41 -4.99
CA GLN A 148 2.54 -8.38 -5.01
C GLN A 148 2.96 -6.91 -4.82
N CYS A 149 4.18 -6.62 -4.38
CA CYS A 149 4.69 -5.24 -4.32
C CYS A 149 6.21 -5.27 -4.50
N VAL A 150 6.66 -5.32 -5.74
CA VAL A 150 8.06 -5.03 -6.08
C VAL A 150 8.12 -3.54 -6.45
N PRO A 151 8.79 -2.68 -5.67
CA PRO A 151 9.26 -1.42 -6.24
C PRO A 151 10.20 -1.80 -7.37
N LEU A 152 9.86 -1.44 -8.61
CA LEU A 152 10.84 -1.42 -9.69
C LEU A 152 11.91 -0.44 -9.26
N ASN A 153 13.00 -0.97 -8.71
CA ASN A 153 14.21 -0.23 -8.42
C ASN A 153 14.60 0.55 -9.69
N PRO A 154 14.64 1.90 -9.68
CA PRO A 154 15.02 2.67 -10.86
C PRO A 154 16.55 2.75 -10.99
N SER A 155 17.24 1.61 -10.89
CA SER A 155 18.70 1.54 -11.00
C SER A 155 19.16 0.20 -11.61
N ALA A 156 19.11 0.09 -12.94
CA ALA A 156 20.10 -0.54 -13.84
C ALA A 156 19.48 -0.70 -15.24
#